data_AF-A0A2U9BJ36-F1
#
_entry.id   AF-A0A2U9BJ36-F1
#
_cell.length_a   1.000
_cell.length_b   1.000
_cell.length_c   1.000
_cell.angle_alpha   90.00
_cell.angle_beta   90.00
_cell.angle_gamma   90.00
#
_symmetry.space_group_name_H-M   'P 1'
#
loop_
_entity.id
_entity.type
_entity.pdbx_description
1 polymer ?
#
loop_
_entity_poly.entity_id
_entity_poly.type
_entity_poly.pdbx_seq_one_letter_code
_entity_poly.pdbx_strand_id
1 'polypeptide(L)'
;MATSNGKGEKVSKFETLKLLEKCRKERDDAMHRESVLREKLRQYETRMRSTEGLKQKLKTLTMDNKELRKQVKALRTEIGLECSPKFNGKTTKDIIYDLHEKERECTSMVEKAGKLSLTIDDLTSELANTVTSKTLLEDQVQSLQQNLKDMTNNQRRLLKLWEDKKAQREQFALPAITQKPGQRPFVHKGIQTEMSVSTSQKLPVNAFETKPFSRDKDSKNALDKHSFPTYGNGYHHDKKTFMHDDAKVRQKEIATNTSALRKYRGY
;
A
#
# COMPACT_ATOMS: atom_id res chain seq x y z
N MET A 1 -91.44 58.36 -71.84
CA MET A 1 -92.21 57.66 -72.89
C MET A 1 -91.83 56.21 -72.88
N ALA A 2 -92.83 55.36 -72.69
CA ALA A 2 -92.73 53.92 -72.84
C ALA A 2 -92.61 53.58 -74.34
N THR A 3 -91.69 52.68 -74.68
CA THR A 3 -91.83 51.86 -75.89
C THR A 3 -91.85 50.41 -75.43
N SER A 4 -93.10 49.97 -75.21
CA SER A 4 -93.53 48.60 -75.07
C SER A 4 -93.15 47.79 -76.32
N ASN A 5 -92.29 46.79 -76.16
CA ASN A 5 -92.29 45.64 -77.05
C ASN A 5 -92.82 44.42 -76.28
N GLY A 6 -94.14 44.38 -76.18
CA GLY A 6 -94.89 43.19 -75.79
C GLY A 6 -94.83 42.15 -76.90
N LYS A 7 -93.80 41.32 -76.88
CA LYS A 7 -93.89 39.92 -77.29
C LYS A 7 -93.32 39.14 -76.12
N GLY A 8 -94.20 38.73 -75.20
CA GLY A 8 -93.84 37.76 -74.20
C GLY A 8 -93.37 36.53 -74.95
N GLU A 9 -92.05 36.33 -75.00
CA GLU A 9 -91.45 35.05 -75.30
C GLU A 9 -92.16 34.07 -74.39
N LYS A 10 -93.07 33.29 -74.96
CA LYS A 10 -93.58 32.10 -74.30
C LYS A 10 -92.41 31.14 -74.30
N VAL A 11 -91.44 31.39 -73.40
CA VAL A 11 -90.39 30.44 -73.05
C VAL A 11 -91.15 29.16 -72.78
N SER A 12 -90.96 28.19 -73.67
CA SER A 12 -91.68 26.94 -73.58
C SER A 12 -91.45 26.38 -72.18
N LYS A 13 -92.48 25.78 -71.56
CA LYS A 13 -92.37 25.16 -70.24
C LYS A 13 -91.10 24.28 -70.11
N PHE A 14 -90.69 23.68 -71.23
CA PHE A 14 -89.45 22.93 -71.39
C PHE A 14 -88.16 23.77 -71.19
N GLU A 15 -88.07 24.96 -71.78
CA GLU A 15 -86.91 25.84 -71.61
C GLU A 15 -86.80 26.40 -70.20
N THR A 16 -87.92 26.74 -69.57
CA THR A 16 -87.95 27.14 -68.15
C THR A 16 -87.48 26.00 -67.24
N LEU A 17 -87.92 24.76 -67.52
CA LEU A 17 -87.45 23.57 -66.80
C LEU A 17 -85.93 23.34 -66.98
N LYS A 18 -85.42 23.48 -68.20
CA LYS A 18 -83.99 23.35 -68.51
C LYS A 18 -83.16 24.42 -67.78
N LEU A 19 -83.66 25.65 -67.70
CA LEU A 19 -83.00 26.72 -66.95
C LEU A 19 -82.98 26.43 -65.45
N LEU A 20 -84.08 25.95 -64.87
CA LEU A 20 -84.14 25.56 -63.46
C LEU A 20 -83.18 24.40 -63.14
N GLU A 21 -83.08 23.41 -64.03
CA GLU A 21 -82.14 22.31 -63.89
C GLU A 21 -80.69 22.79 -63.96
N LYS A 22 -80.39 23.74 -64.86
CA LYS A 22 -79.09 24.40 -64.94
C LYS A 22 -78.76 25.17 -63.66
N CYS A 23 -79.68 26.01 -63.17
CA CYS A 23 -79.50 26.76 -61.93
C CYS A 23 -79.31 25.82 -60.72
N ARG A 24 -80.06 24.72 -60.67
CA ARG A 24 -79.89 23.69 -59.63
C ARG A 24 -78.51 23.07 -59.68
N LYS A 25 -78.04 22.70 -60.88
CA LYS A 25 -76.69 22.14 -61.08
C LYS A 25 -75.61 23.15 -60.69
N GLU A 26 -75.71 24.39 -61.12
CA GLU A 26 -74.74 25.45 -60.79
C GLU A 26 -74.69 25.72 -59.28
N ARG A 27 -75.83 25.69 -58.58
CA ARG A 27 -75.90 25.79 -57.11
C ARG A 27 -75.22 24.60 -56.45
N ASP A 28 -75.52 23.38 -56.91
CA ASP A 28 -74.95 22.16 -56.33
C ASP A 28 -73.42 22.11 -56.56
N ASP A 29 -72.94 22.53 -57.73
CA ASP A 29 -71.52 22.68 -58.05
C ASP A 29 -70.84 23.79 -57.23
N ALA A 30 -71.55 24.88 -56.95
CA ALA A 30 -71.06 25.95 -56.07
C ALA A 30 -70.93 25.47 -54.61
N MET A 31 -71.93 24.75 -54.10
CA MET A 31 -71.87 24.15 -52.76
C MET A 31 -70.77 23.11 -52.65
N HIS A 32 -70.56 22.27 -53.68
CA HIS A 32 -69.48 21.30 -53.70
C HIS A 32 -68.11 21.99 -53.66
N ARG A 33 -67.91 23.03 -54.49
CA ARG A 33 -66.68 23.84 -54.49
C ARG A 33 -66.44 24.52 -53.14
N GLU A 34 -67.48 25.08 -52.54
CA GLU A 34 -67.41 25.69 -51.21
C GLU A 34 -66.98 24.67 -50.15
N SER A 35 -67.59 23.49 -50.14
CA SER A 35 -67.24 22.41 -49.21
C SER A 35 -65.76 22.01 -49.33
N VAL A 36 -65.26 21.84 -50.55
CA VAL A 36 -63.84 21.54 -50.81
C VAL A 36 -62.93 22.66 -50.31
N LEU A 37 -63.29 23.93 -50.52
CA LEU A 37 -62.50 25.07 -50.05
C LEU A 37 -62.48 25.17 -48.52
N ARG A 38 -63.62 24.95 -47.87
CA ARG A 38 -63.71 24.92 -46.40
C ARG A 38 -62.84 23.80 -45.80
N GLU A 39 -62.85 22.62 -46.40
CA GLU A 39 -62.01 21.51 -45.95
C GLU A 39 -60.52 21.79 -46.15
N LYS A 40 -60.14 22.39 -47.30
CA LYS A 40 -58.76 22.85 -47.52
C LYS A 40 -58.31 23.88 -46.49
N LEU A 41 -59.17 24.85 -46.18
CA LEU A 41 -58.89 25.87 -45.16
C LEU A 41 -58.65 25.22 -43.78
N ARG A 42 -59.53 24.28 -43.38
CA ARG A 42 -59.39 23.50 -42.14
C ARG A 42 -58.03 22.78 -42.08
N GLN A 43 -57.63 22.13 -43.17
CA GLN A 43 -56.33 21.44 -43.24
C GLN A 43 -55.14 22.39 -43.12
N TYR A 44 -55.19 23.55 -43.78
CA TYR A 44 -54.14 24.57 -43.68
C TYR A 44 -54.02 25.12 -42.26
N GLU A 45 -55.13 25.39 -41.58
CA GLU A 45 -55.12 25.83 -40.18
C GLU A 45 -54.50 24.79 -39.25
N THR A 46 -54.86 23.50 -39.40
CA THR A 46 -54.26 22.41 -38.63
C THR A 46 -52.76 22.30 -38.89
N ARG A 47 -52.34 22.36 -40.16
CA ARG A 47 -50.92 22.33 -40.54
C ARG A 47 -50.16 23.53 -39.96
N MET A 48 -50.74 24.73 -40.03
CA MET A 48 -50.13 25.95 -39.50
C MET A 48 -49.91 25.85 -37.99
N ARG A 49 -50.92 25.41 -37.22
CA ARG A 49 -50.78 25.19 -35.77
C ARG A 49 -49.67 24.17 -35.45
N SER A 50 -49.59 23.07 -36.19
CA SER A 50 -48.53 22.06 -35.99
C SER A 50 -47.12 22.57 -36.30
N THR A 51 -47.01 23.43 -37.33
CA THR A 51 -45.72 24.00 -37.75
C THR A 51 -45.21 25.01 -36.73
N GLU A 52 -46.10 25.80 -36.13
CA GLU A 52 -45.71 26.79 -35.13
C GLU A 52 -45.22 26.13 -33.83
N GLY A 53 -45.85 25.04 -33.39
CA GLY A 53 -45.35 24.22 -32.28
C GLY A 53 -43.96 23.64 -32.54
N LEU A 54 -43.71 23.15 -33.77
CA LEU A 54 -42.38 22.64 -34.17
C LEU A 54 -41.32 23.74 -34.19
N LYS A 55 -41.65 24.95 -34.70
CA LYS A 55 -40.73 26.10 -34.67
C LYS A 55 -40.35 26.47 -33.23
N GLN A 56 -41.32 26.49 -32.32
CA GLN A 56 -41.05 26.79 -30.92
C GLN A 56 -40.15 25.72 -30.29
N LYS A 57 -40.41 24.44 -30.56
CA LYS A 57 -39.56 23.34 -30.11
C LYS A 57 -38.13 23.44 -30.64
N LEU A 58 -37.96 23.81 -31.91
CA LEU A 58 -36.64 24.02 -32.52
C LEU A 58 -35.89 25.18 -31.86
N LYS A 59 -36.57 26.30 -31.56
CA LYS A 59 -35.98 27.43 -30.83
C LYS A 59 -35.50 27.01 -29.44
N THR A 60 -36.32 26.28 -28.68
CA THR A 60 -35.95 25.77 -27.36
C THR A 60 -34.74 24.84 -27.45
N LEU A 61 -34.76 23.84 -28.34
CA LEU A 61 -33.64 22.92 -28.52
C LEU A 61 -32.34 23.62 -28.95
N THR A 62 -32.44 24.67 -29.76
CA THR A 62 -31.28 25.47 -30.17
C THR A 62 -30.67 26.22 -28.99
N MET A 63 -31.51 26.77 -28.12
CA MET A 63 -31.07 27.44 -26.89
C MET A 63 -30.43 26.45 -25.91
N ASP A 64 -31.05 25.29 -25.69
CA ASP A 64 -30.53 24.24 -24.83
C ASP A 64 -29.18 23.71 -25.36
N ASN A 65 -29.05 23.51 -26.67
CA ASN A 65 -27.78 23.10 -27.28
C ASN A 65 -26.68 24.15 -27.07
N LYS A 66 -27.02 25.44 -27.18
CA LYS A 66 -26.08 26.54 -26.92
C LYS A 66 -25.64 26.54 -25.46
N GLU A 67 -26.55 26.29 -24.52
CA GLU A 67 -26.23 26.25 -23.09
C GLU A 67 -25.39 25.03 -22.73
N LEU A 68 -25.73 23.85 -23.26
CA LEU A 68 -24.92 22.63 -23.11
C LEU A 68 -23.49 22.85 -23.62
N ARG A 69 -23.30 23.53 -24.75
CA ARG A 69 -21.95 23.87 -25.25
C ARG A 69 -21.18 24.76 -24.28
N LYS A 70 -21.84 25.71 -23.61
CA LYS A 70 -21.20 26.53 -22.58
C LYS A 70 -20.83 25.70 -21.35
N GLN A 71 -21.73 24.85 -20.87
CA GLN A 71 -21.46 23.97 -19.72
C GLN A 71 -20.30 23.02 -20.00
N VAL A 72 -20.26 22.39 -21.19
CA VAL A 72 -19.15 21.55 -21.60
C VAL A 72 -17.84 22.33 -21.61
N LYS A 73 -17.84 23.57 -22.13
CA LYS A 73 -16.65 24.43 -22.10
C LYS A 73 -16.23 24.78 -20.67
N ALA A 74 -17.17 25.15 -19.81
CA ALA A 74 -16.91 25.49 -18.41
C ALA A 74 -16.30 24.30 -17.64
N LEU A 75 -16.90 23.11 -17.78
CA LEU A 75 -16.39 21.88 -17.18
C LEU A 75 -14.98 21.56 -17.67
N ARG A 76 -14.70 21.66 -18.98
CA ARG A 76 -13.35 21.47 -19.52
C ARG A 76 -12.33 22.42 -18.91
N THR A 77 -12.70 23.67 -18.66
CA THR A 77 -11.85 24.63 -17.95
C THR A 77 -11.63 24.22 -16.49
N GLU A 78 -12.70 23.85 -15.78
CA GLU A 78 -12.67 23.50 -14.35
C GLU A 78 -11.79 22.28 -14.07
N ILE A 79 -11.89 21.23 -14.88
CA ILE A 79 -11.02 20.04 -14.78
C ILE A 79 -9.63 20.25 -15.43
N GLY A 80 -9.28 21.49 -15.79
CA GLY A 80 -7.93 21.88 -16.20
C GLY A 80 -7.51 21.42 -17.60
N LEU A 81 -8.45 21.02 -18.45
CA LEU A 81 -8.17 20.51 -19.79
C LEU A 81 -7.73 21.61 -20.75
N GLU A 82 -8.34 22.78 -20.65
CA GLU A 82 -8.10 23.91 -21.58
C GLU A 82 -6.69 24.53 -21.38
N CYS A 83 -6.08 24.35 -20.21
CA CYS A 83 -4.75 24.88 -19.90
C CYS A 83 -3.59 23.94 -20.29
N SER A 84 -3.90 22.68 -20.65
CA SER A 84 -2.89 21.67 -20.95
C SER A 84 -2.80 21.43 -22.46
N PRO A 85 -1.65 21.71 -23.11
CA PRO A 85 -1.48 21.45 -24.55
C PRO A 85 -1.60 19.95 -24.90
N LYS A 86 -1.50 19.05 -23.91
CA LYS A 86 -1.73 17.60 -24.07
C LYS A 86 -3.21 17.24 -24.29
N PHE A 87 -4.11 18.19 -24.09
CA PHE A 87 -5.55 17.97 -24.07
C PHE A 87 -6.27 18.50 -25.31
N ASN A 88 -5.57 19.30 -26.13
CA ASN A 88 -6.12 19.84 -27.35
C ASN A 88 -6.38 18.71 -28.36
N GLY A 89 -7.63 18.55 -28.80
CA GLY A 89 -8.04 17.49 -29.74
C GLY A 89 -8.34 16.12 -29.11
N LYS A 90 -8.23 15.95 -27.79
CA LYS A 90 -8.62 14.70 -27.12
C LYS A 90 -10.14 14.56 -27.03
N THR A 91 -10.62 13.37 -27.34
CA THR A 91 -12.02 13.00 -27.14
C THR A 91 -12.25 12.65 -25.67
N THR A 92 -13.50 12.70 -25.21
CA THR A 92 -13.87 12.26 -23.84
C THR A 92 -13.38 10.85 -23.52
N LYS A 93 -13.31 9.97 -24.53
CA LYS A 93 -12.81 8.60 -24.37
C LYS A 93 -11.32 8.56 -24.01
N ASP A 94 -10.52 9.42 -24.62
CA ASP A 94 -9.07 9.51 -24.36
C ASP A 94 -8.82 9.98 -22.92
N ILE A 95 -9.65 10.90 -22.41
CA ILE A 95 -9.61 11.38 -21.03
C ILE A 95 -9.88 10.24 -20.05
N ILE A 96 -10.94 9.49 -20.30
CA ILE A 96 -11.35 8.38 -19.44
C ILE A 96 -10.24 7.34 -19.39
N TYR A 97 -9.60 7.06 -20.52
CA TYR A 97 -8.46 6.14 -20.56
C TYR A 97 -7.26 6.65 -19.76
N ASP A 98 -6.89 7.92 -19.93
CA ASP A 98 -5.81 8.55 -19.17
C ASP A 98 -6.07 8.51 -17.65
N LEU A 99 -7.33 8.75 -17.24
CA LEU A 99 -7.73 8.69 -15.85
C LEU A 99 -7.63 7.27 -15.28
N HIS A 100 -8.05 6.24 -16.04
CA HIS A 100 -7.87 4.84 -15.62
C HIS A 100 -6.40 4.41 -15.57
N GLU A 101 -5.55 4.91 -16.46
CA GLU A 101 -4.10 4.69 -16.37
C GLU A 101 -3.55 5.31 -15.08
N LYS A 102 -3.96 6.54 -14.77
CA LYS A 102 -3.55 7.23 -13.54
C LYS A 102 -4.06 6.53 -12.28
N GLU A 103 -5.28 6.02 -12.31
CA GLU A 103 -5.84 5.19 -11.25
C GLU A 103 -4.97 3.95 -11.01
N ARG A 104 -4.62 3.21 -12.07
CA ARG A 104 -3.72 2.04 -11.96
C ARG A 104 -2.35 2.40 -11.42
N GLU A 105 -1.78 3.52 -11.87
CA GLU A 105 -0.50 4.01 -11.35
C GLU A 105 -0.59 4.34 -9.85
N CYS A 106 -1.66 5.03 -9.43
CA CYS A 106 -1.93 5.30 -8.02
C CYS A 106 -2.05 4.02 -7.18
N THR A 107 -2.81 3.02 -7.65
CA THR A 107 -2.91 1.73 -6.97
C THR A 107 -1.53 1.07 -6.82
N SER A 108 -0.72 1.06 -7.89
CA SER A 108 0.64 0.51 -7.82
C SER A 108 1.53 1.26 -6.82
N MET A 109 1.41 2.60 -6.75
CA MET A 109 2.15 3.39 -5.79
C MET A 109 1.71 3.11 -4.35
N VAL A 110 0.41 2.95 -4.09
CA VAL A 110 -0.12 2.59 -2.77
C VAL A 110 0.40 1.23 -2.32
N GLU A 111 0.41 0.23 -3.19
CA GLU A 111 0.99 -1.08 -2.88
C GLU A 111 2.49 -1.00 -2.54
N LYS A 112 3.26 -0.22 -3.31
CA LYS A 112 4.69 0.01 -3.04
C LYS A 112 4.89 0.73 -1.71
N ALA A 113 4.09 1.74 -1.41
CA ALA A 113 4.14 2.44 -0.13
C ALA A 113 3.83 1.51 1.05
N GLY A 114 2.84 0.62 0.90
CA GLY A 114 2.53 -0.41 1.89
C GLY A 114 3.72 -1.35 2.15
N LYS A 115 4.38 -1.83 1.09
CA LYS A 115 5.59 -2.68 1.21
C LYS A 115 6.74 -1.96 1.89
N LEU A 116 6.97 -0.68 1.55
CA LEU A 116 8.00 0.13 2.20
C LEU A 116 7.68 0.37 3.68
N SER A 117 6.41 0.57 4.03
CA SER A 117 5.98 0.70 5.44
C SER A 117 6.34 -0.55 6.25
N LEU A 118 6.02 -1.73 5.73
CA LEU A 118 6.39 -3.00 6.39
C LEU A 118 7.90 -3.13 6.56
N THR A 119 8.67 -2.73 5.54
CA THR A 119 10.15 -2.76 5.61
C THR A 119 10.67 -1.79 6.68
N ILE A 120 10.04 -0.63 6.84
CA ILE A 120 10.39 0.33 7.90
C ILE A 120 10.13 -0.27 9.28
N ASP A 121 8.99 -0.94 9.47
CA ASP A 121 8.63 -1.58 10.73
C ASP A 121 9.62 -2.69 11.10
N ASP A 122 9.98 -3.54 10.13
CA ASP A 122 10.98 -4.61 10.31
C ASP A 122 12.35 -4.05 10.70
N LEU A 123 12.86 -3.06 9.95
CA LEU A 123 14.15 -2.42 10.25
C LEU A 123 14.13 -1.68 11.59
N THR A 124 12.99 -1.11 11.98
CA THR A 124 12.82 -0.46 13.28
C THR A 124 12.91 -1.49 14.41
N SER A 125 12.31 -2.67 14.24
CA SER A 125 12.42 -3.78 15.19
C SER A 125 13.86 -4.30 15.30
N GLU A 126 14.54 -4.52 14.17
CA GLU A 126 15.95 -4.94 14.15
C GLU A 126 16.86 -3.92 14.84
N LEU A 127 16.63 -2.63 14.62
CA LEU A 127 17.38 -1.56 15.28
C LEU A 127 17.14 -1.57 16.80
N ALA A 128 15.89 -1.71 17.24
CA ALA A 128 15.56 -1.79 18.67
C ALA A 128 16.26 -2.99 19.34
N ASN A 129 16.22 -4.17 18.71
CA ASN A 129 16.92 -5.36 19.20
C ASN A 129 18.44 -5.17 19.27
N THR A 130 19.01 -4.49 18.27
CA THR A 130 20.44 -4.16 18.22
C THR A 130 20.82 -3.21 19.35
N VAL A 131 20.00 -2.18 19.61
CA VAL A 131 20.20 -1.23 20.72
C VAL A 131 20.16 -1.96 22.06
N THR A 132 19.16 -2.83 22.29
CA THR A 132 19.08 -3.62 23.52
C THR A 132 20.30 -4.54 23.69
N SER A 133 20.72 -5.23 22.62
CA SER A 133 21.89 -6.10 22.65
C SER A 133 23.18 -5.31 22.93
N LYS A 134 23.31 -4.13 22.34
CA LYS A 134 24.43 -3.22 22.60
C LYS A 134 24.49 -2.80 24.07
N THR A 135 23.37 -2.37 24.64
CA THR A 135 23.31 -1.98 26.06
C THR A 135 23.74 -3.13 26.98
N LEU A 136 23.26 -4.35 26.74
CA LEU A 136 23.67 -5.52 27.53
C LEU A 136 25.19 -5.77 27.45
N LEU A 137 25.78 -5.63 26.26
CA LEU A 137 27.23 -5.79 26.08
C LEU A 137 28.01 -4.66 26.76
N GLU A 138 27.51 -3.42 26.72
CA GLU A 138 28.09 -2.28 27.43
C GLU A 138 28.10 -2.52 28.95
N ASP A 139 27.00 -3.05 29.51
CA ASP A 139 26.91 -3.41 30.92
C ASP A 139 27.92 -4.52 31.30
N GLN A 140 28.07 -5.54 30.44
CA GLN A 140 29.06 -6.60 30.64
C GLN A 140 30.50 -6.06 30.62
N VAL A 141 30.81 -5.16 29.67
CA VAL A 141 32.13 -4.53 29.59
C VAL A 141 32.41 -3.71 30.85
N GLN A 142 31.45 -2.91 31.31
CA GLN A 142 31.60 -2.13 32.55
C GLN A 142 31.82 -3.03 33.76
N SER A 143 31.07 -4.13 33.88
CA SER A 143 31.24 -5.12 34.95
C SER A 143 32.64 -5.75 34.94
N LEU A 144 33.13 -6.17 33.77
CA LEU A 144 34.47 -6.73 33.62
C LEU A 144 35.58 -5.71 33.95
N GLN A 145 35.42 -4.46 33.53
CA GLN A 145 36.35 -3.38 33.86
C GLN A 145 36.41 -3.13 35.38
N GLN A 146 35.25 -3.13 36.04
CA GLN A 146 35.18 -2.99 37.49
C GLN A 146 35.83 -4.18 38.22
N ASN A 147 35.58 -5.41 37.77
CA ASN A 147 36.22 -6.60 38.32
C ASN A 147 37.74 -6.55 38.19
N LEU A 148 38.25 -6.16 37.02
CA LEU A 148 39.69 -6.01 36.79
C LEU A 148 40.32 -4.96 37.73
N LYS A 149 39.63 -3.84 37.95
CA LYS A 149 40.05 -2.80 38.91
C LYS A 149 40.13 -3.36 40.32
N ASP A 150 39.14 -4.13 40.75
CA ASP A 150 39.10 -4.74 42.08
C ASP A 150 40.18 -5.81 42.24
N MET A 151 40.39 -6.67 41.24
CA MET A 151 41.49 -7.64 41.21
C MET A 151 42.86 -6.96 41.29
N THR A 152 43.06 -5.85 40.56
CA THR A 152 44.31 -5.08 40.58
C THR A 152 44.56 -4.45 41.95
N ASN A 153 43.51 -3.90 42.57
CA ASN A 153 43.60 -3.36 43.94
C ASN A 153 43.91 -4.46 44.96
N ASN A 154 43.29 -5.64 44.84
CA ASN A 154 43.57 -6.80 45.69
C ASN A 154 45.02 -7.27 45.54
N GLN A 155 45.53 -7.37 44.30
CA GLN A 155 46.93 -7.71 44.04
C GLN A 155 47.89 -6.68 44.65
N ARG A 156 47.62 -5.38 44.50
CA ARG A 156 48.43 -4.31 45.12
C ARG A 156 48.46 -4.44 46.64
N ARG A 157 47.31 -4.68 47.27
CA ARG A 157 47.22 -4.89 48.73
C ARG A 157 48.00 -6.13 49.16
N LEU A 158 47.89 -7.23 48.42
CA LEU A 158 48.60 -8.47 48.72
C LEU A 158 50.12 -8.31 48.59
N LEU A 159 50.59 -7.62 47.55
CA LEU A 159 52.01 -7.29 47.38
C LEU A 159 52.53 -6.47 48.56
N LYS A 160 51.80 -5.43 48.98
CA LYS A 160 52.16 -4.62 50.15
C LYS A 160 52.26 -5.46 51.43
N LEU A 161 51.27 -6.32 51.70
CA LEU A 161 51.31 -7.21 52.87
C LEU A 161 52.49 -8.18 52.83
N TRP A 162 52.85 -8.64 51.62
CA TRP A 162 54.01 -9.51 51.44
C TRP A 162 55.32 -8.77 51.71
N GLU A 163 55.46 -7.54 51.22
CA GLU A 163 56.60 -6.65 51.50
C GLU A 163 56.71 -6.34 53.01
N ASP A 164 55.60 -5.97 53.66
CA ASP A 164 55.55 -5.68 55.10
C ASP A 164 55.99 -6.91 55.92
N LYS A 165 55.52 -8.12 55.57
CA LYS A 165 55.89 -9.37 56.26
C LYS A 165 57.36 -9.74 56.02
N LYS A 166 57.89 -9.49 54.82
CA LYS A 166 59.30 -9.69 54.51
C LYS A 166 60.17 -8.76 55.35
N ALA A 167 59.82 -7.48 55.43
CA ALA A 167 60.53 -6.50 56.26
C ALA A 167 60.50 -6.88 57.75
N GLN A 168 59.35 -7.36 58.27
CA GLN A 168 59.29 -7.88 59.65
C GLN A 168 60.24 -9.06 59.87
N ARG A 169 60.31 -10.02 58.94
CA ARG A 169 61.24 -11.15 59.05
C ARG A 169 62.69 -10.70 59.09
N GLU A 170 63.05 -9.68 58.30
CA GLU A 170 64.38 -9.08 58.29
C GLU A 170 64.66 -8.30 59.59
N GLN A 171 63.67 -7.62 60.18
CA GLN A 171 63.80 -6.94 61.47
C GLN A 171 63.92 -7.92 62.66
N PHE A 172 63.30 -9.10 62.59
CA PHE A 172 63.46 -10.18 63.58
C PHE A 172 64.68 -11.08 63.32
N ALA A 173 65.39 -10.89 62.20
CA ALA A 173 66.69 -11.51 61.97
C ALA A 173 67.74 -10.76 62.81
N LEU A 174 67.78 -11.07 64.10
CA LEU A 174 68.84 -10.64 65.01
C LEU A 174 70.21 -10.93 64.38
N PRO A 175 71.23 -10.07 64.60
CA PRO A 175 72.58 -10.35 64.09
C PRO A 175 73.02 -11.71 64.64
N ALA A 176 73.50 -12.57 63.75
CA ALA A 176 74.01 -13.88 64.09
C ALA A 176 75.06 -13.72 65.20
N ILE A 177 74.68 -14.07 66.44
CA ILE A 177 75.63 -14.20 67.53
C ILE A 177 76.54 -15.35 67.10
N THR A 178 77.77 -15.02 66.73
CA THR A 178 78.83 -15.99 66.46
C THR A 178 78.93 -16.93 67.67
N GLN A 179 78.46 -18.16 67.51
CA GLN A 179 78.63 -19.18 68.53
C GLN A 179 80.13 -19.43 68.68
N LYS A 180 80.69 -19.02 69.82
CA LYS A 180 82.03 -19.46 70.23
C LYS A 180 82.02 -20.99 70.32
N PRO A 181 83.13 -21.68 69.96
CA PRO A 181 83.18 -23.13 70.00
C PRO A 181 83.00 -23.60 71.45
N GLY A 182 81.89 -24.27 71.74
CA GLY A 182 81.65 -24.87 73.06
C GLY A 182 80.24 -24.74 73.65
N GLN A 183 79.31 -24.01 73.03
CA GLN A 183 77.91 -24.02 73.48
C GLN A 183 77.07 -25.00 72.67
N ARG A 184 76.38 -25.90 73.39
CA ARG A 184 75.51 -26.96 72.85
C ARG A 184 74.44 -26.37 71.94
N PRO A 185 73.99 -27.08 70.89
CA PRO A 185 72.90 -26.62 70.05
C PRO A 185 71.66 -26.39 70.91
N PHE A 186 71.20 -25.13 70.97
CA PHE A 186 69.85 -24.84 71.41
C PHE A 186 68.94 -25.47 70.37
N VAL A 187 68.32 -26.59 70.75
CA VAL A 187 67.36 -27.31 69.92
C VAL A 187 66.30 -26.29 69.52
N HIS A 188 66.33 -25.88 68.27
CA HIS A 188 65.21 -25.19 67.64
C HIS A 188 64.03 -26.14 67.79
N LYS A 189 63.17 -25.89 68.79
CA LYS A 189 61.78 -26.34 68.72
C LYS A 189 61.28 -25.73 67.42
N GLY A 190 61.17 -26.56 66.39
CA GLY A 190 60.47 -26.17 65.19
C GLY A 190 59.15 -25.58 65.67
N ILE A 191 58.88 -24.33 65.28
CA ILE A 191 57.53 -23.79 65.33
C ILE A 191 56.79 -24.57 64.24
N GLN A 192 56.46 -25.81 64.59
CA GLN A 192 55.48 -26.63 63.93
C GLN A 192 54.18 -25.94 64.31
N THR A 193 53.62 -25.18 63.37
CA THR A 193 52.23 -24.75 63.49
C THR A 193 51.39 -26.01 63.50
N GLU A 194 51.16 -26.58 64.69
CA GLU A 194 50.12 -27.57 64.90
C GLU A 194 48.78 -26.86 64.77
N MET A 195 48.33 -26.64 63.54
CA MET A 195 46.90 -26.58 63.27
C MET A 195 46.39 -28.01 63.39
N SER A 196 46.11 -28.43 64.62
CA SER A 196 45.39 -29.66 64.90
C SER A 196 43.96 -29.51 64.36
N VAL A 197 43.72 -30.03 63.15
CA VAL A 197 42.36 -30.26 62.67
C VAL A 197 41.80 -31.40 63.51
N SER A 198 40.79 -31.11 64.33
CA SER A 198 40.09 -32.13 65.11
C SER A 198 39.68 -33.29 64.19
N THR A 199 39.90 -34.53 64.63
CA THR A 199 39.58 -35.75 63.86
C THR A 199 38.11 -35.77 63.41
N SER A 200 37.24 -35.05 64.12
CA SER A 200 35.81 -34.86 63.80
C SER A 200 35.54 -33.97 62.57
N GLN A 201 36.54 -33.24 62.06
CA GLN A 201 36.45 -32.41 60.84
C GLN A 201 37.16 -33.04 59.63
N LYS A 202 37.69 -34.26 59.78
CA LYS A 202 38.34 -34.98 58.69
C LYS A 202 37.27 -35.60 57.79
N LEU A 203 37.08 -35.05 56.59
CA LEU A 203 36.18 -35.66 55.60
C LEU A 203 36.65 -37.09 55.27
N PRO A 204 35.73 -38.06 55.10
CA PRO A 204 36.08 -39.41 54.71
C PRO A 204 36.81 -39.42 53.36
N VAL A 205 37.71 -40.39 53.16
CA VAL A 205 38.67 -40.48 52.04
C VAL A 205 37.99 -40.43 50.64
N ASN A 206 36.68 -40.65 50.56
CA ASN A 206 35.91 -40.70 49.31
C ASN A 206 34.97 -39.48 49.12
N ALA A 207 35.16 -38.38 49.84
CA ALA A 207 34.28 -37.20 49.76
C ALA A 207 34.28 -36.49 48.39
N PHE A 208 35.20 -36.83 47.48
CA PHE A 208 35.31 -36.26 46.14
C PHE A 208 35.32 -37.31 45.01
N GLU A 209 34.87 -38.55 45.27
CA GLU A 209 34.68 -39.52 44.18
C GLU A 209 33.46 -39.12 43.34
N THR A 210 33.70 -38.41 42.24
CA THR A 210 32.71 -38.23 41.17
C THR A 210 32.61 -39.54 40.39
N LYS A 211 31.50 -40.26 40.57
CA LYS A 211 31.19 -41.43 39.73
C LYS A 211 31.12 -40.99 38.25
N PRO A 212 31.81 -41.68 37.32
CA PRO A 212 31.59 -41.43 35.90
C PRO A 212 30.17 -41.85 35.53
N PHE A 213 29.49 -40.98 34.80
CA PHE A 213 28.15 -41.23 34.25
C PHE A 213 28.18 -42.50 33.39
N SER A 214 27.49 -43.53 33.87
CA SER A 214 27.15 -44.71 33.08
C SER A 214 26.13 -44.28 32.03
N ARG A 215 26.54 -44.32 30.76
CA ARG A 215 25.69 -44.13 29.60
C ARG A 215 25.37 -45.53 29.10
N ASP A 216 24.19 -46.05 29.42
CA ASP A 216 23.60 -47.08 28.58
C ASP A 216 22.07 -47.13 28.64
N LYS A 217 21.54 -47.41 27.46
CA LYS A 217 20.15 -47.64 27.02
C LYS A 217 19.43 -48.72 27.87
N ASP A 218 18.11 -48.82 28.00
CA ASP A 218 17.03 -48.76 27.02
C ASP A 218 15.64 -48.71 27.72
N SER A 219 14.61 -48.26 26.99
CA SER A 219 13.24 -48.81 26.96
C SER A 219 12.28 -48.71 28.18
N LYS A 220 11.23 -47.87 27.95
CA LYS A 220 9.79 -48.06 28.28
C LYS A 220 9.34 -47.97 29.75
N ASN A 221 8.61 -46.89 30.07
CA ASN A 221 7.15 -46.94 30.30
C ASN A 221 6.57 -45.58 30.78
N ALA A 222 5.34 -45.33 30.33
CA ALA A 222 4.29 -44.44 30.87
C ALA A 222 4.54 -42.91 30.76
N LEU A 223 3.80 -42.14 29.96
CA LEU A 223 2.35 -41.85 29.85
C LEU A 223 2.24 -40.32 30.11
N ASP A 224 2.32 -39.51 29.07
CA ASP A 224 1.16 -38.91 28.39
C ASP A 224 0.40 -37.87 29.24
N LYS A 225 0.50 -36.61 28.80
CA LYS A 225 -0.48 -35.50 28.87
C LYS A 225 0.25 -34.16 28.97
N HIS A 226 0.32 -33.44 27.85
CA HIS A 226 -0.21 -32.08 27.67
C HIS A 226 0.25 -31.56 26.31
N SER A 227 -0.60 -31.81 25.31
CA SER A 227 -0.43 -31.35 23.93
C SER A 227 -1.14 -30.01 23.75
N PHE A 228 -0.45 -29.06 23.09
CA PHE A 228 -1.00 -27.79 22.61
C PHE A 228 -1.99 -28.01 21.45
N PRO A 229 -3.10 -27.26 21.34
CA PRO A 229 -3.96 -27.32 20.16
C PRO A 229 -3.43 -26.39 19.06
N THR A 230 -3.00 -27.00 17.96
CA THR A 230 -2.79 -26.35 16.66
C THR A 230 -4.14 -26.37 15.92
N TYR A 231 -4.72 -25.20 15.66
CA TYR A 231 -5.92 -25.08 14.82
C TYR A 231 -5.54 -25.08 13.33
N GLY A 232 -5.83 -26.20 12.67
CA GLY A 232 -6.60 -26.30 11.43
C GLY A 232 -6.22 -25.41 10.24
N ASN A 233 -5.47 -26.01 9.31
CA ASN A 233 -5.43 -25.62 7.91
C ASN A 233 -6.60 -26.27 7.16
N GLY A 234 -7.35 -25.50 6.38
CA GLY A 234 -8.40 -26.03 5.52
C GLY A 234 -8.67 -25.07 4.37
N TYR A 235 -8.01 -25.27 3.23
CA TYR A 235 -8.52 -24.81 1.94
C TYR A 235 -8.05 -25.74 0.82
N HIS A 236 -9.05 -26.26 0.12
CA HIS A 236 -9.00 -27.09 -1.07
C HIS A 236 -8.78 -26.17 -2.28
N HIS A 237 -7.68 -26.32 -3.01
CA HIS A 237 -7.49 -25.65 -4.30
C HIS A 237 -7.47 -26.66 -5.44
N ASP A 238 -8.45 -26.51 -6.30
CA ASP A 238 -8.51 -27.05 -7.65
C ASP A 238 -7.98 -26.01 -8.65
N LYS A 239 -7.45 -26.53 -9.79
CA LYS A 239 -7.16 -25.88 -11.09
C LYS A 239 -5.74 -25.35 -11.37
N LYS A 240 -4.96 -26.27 -11.95
CA LYS A 240 -4.14 -26.24 -13.18
C LYS A 240 -3.97 -24.92 -13.99
N THR A 241 -2.71 -24.77 -14.47
CA THR A 241 -2.19 -24.27 -15.77
C THR A 241 -2.30 -22.76 -16.06
N PHE A 242 -1.30 -22.05 -16.60
CA PHE A 242 -0.51 -22.31 -17.81
C PHE A 242 0.84 -21.53 -17.83
N MET A 243 1.78 -22.00 -18.65
CA MET A 243 3.17 -21.57 -18.83
C MET A 243 3.37 -20.39 -19.82
N HIS A 244 4.56 -19.77 -19.72
CA HIS A 244 5.39 -19.10 -20.75
C HIS A 244 4.91 -17.78 -21.39
N ASP A 245 5.71 -16.69 -21.25
CA ASP A 245 6.68 -16.24 -22.27
C ASP A 245 7.41 -14.94 -21.81
N ASP A 246 8.70 -14.98 -21.44
CA ASP A 246 9.44 -13.77 -20.99
C ASP A 246 10.93 -13.74 -21.39
N ALA A 247 11.29 -14.43 -22.49
CA ALA A 247 12.68 -14.47 -22.97
C ALA A 247 13.03 -13.39 -24.01
N LYS A 248 12.09 -12.55 -24.46
CA LYS A 248 12.33 -11.57 -25.54
C LYS A 248 12.48 -10.11 -25.10
N VAL A 249 12.19 -9.77 -23.85
CA VAL A 249 12.23 -8.37 -23.38
C VAL A 249 13.63 -7.93 -22.94
N ARG A 250 14.51 -8.87 -22.54
CA ARG A 250 15.85 -8.54 -21.99
C ARG A 250 16.92 -8.12 -23.02
N GLN A 251 16.69 -8.28 -24.33
CA GLN A 251 17.68 -7.86 -25.34
C GLN A 251 17.52 -6.41 -25.82
N LYS A 252 16.36 -5.77 -25.62
CA LYS A 252 16.16 -4.35 -26.02
C LYS A 252 16.65 -3.35 -24.97
N GLU A 253 16.71 -3.77 -23.70
CA GLU A 253 17.06 -2.87 -22.60
C GLU A 253 18.59 -2.63 -22.50
N ILE A 254 19.40 -3.60 -22.92
CA ILE A 254 20.87 -3.49 -22.89
C ILE A 254 21.39 -2.60 -24.03
N ALA A 255 20.74 -2.60 -25.20
CA ALA A 255 21.13 -1.77 -26.34
C ALA A 255 20.85 -0.27 -26.12
N THR A 256 19.83 0.05 -25.30
CA THR A 256 19.43 1.45 -25.07
C THR A 256 20.33 2.11 -24.04
N ASN A 257 20.76 1.37 -23.00
CA ASN A 257 21.64 1.88 -21.95
C ASN A 257 23.10 2.08 -22.39
N THR A 258 23.59 1.37 -23.42
CA THR A 258 24.94 1.59 -23.96
C THR A 258 25.04 2.83 -24.87
N SER A 259 23.92 3.31 -25.41
CA SER A 259 23.87 4.54 -26.20
C SER A 259 23.84 5.81 -25.33
N ALA A 260 23.21 5.74 -24.16
CA ALA A 260 23.09 6.86 -23.22
C ALA A 260 24.41 7.18 -22.51
N LEU A 261 25.24 6.18 -22.21
CA LEU A 261 26.55 6.36 -21.57
C LEU A 261 27.62 6.94 -22.49
N ARG A 262 27.43 6.88 -23.82
CA ARG A 262 28.39 7.44 -24.79
C ARG A 262 28.19 8.94 -25.05
N LYS A 263 27.09 9.53 -24.57
CA LYS A 263 26.78 10.96 -24.75
C LYS A 263 27.23 11.86 -23.59
N TYR A 264 27.67 11.26 -22.48
CA TYR A 264 28.12 11.97 -21.27
C TYR A 264 29.63 11.87 -20.98
N ARG A 265 30.40 11.17 -21.81
CA ARG A 265 31.87 11.23 -21.81
C ARG A 265 32.33 11.95 -23.06
N GLY A 266 32.38 13.28 -22.98
CA GLY A 266 33.25 14.06 -23.85
C GLY A 266 34.67 13.95 -23.34
N TYR A 267 35.42 12.99 -23.89
CA TYR A 267 36.86 12.96 -24.12
C TYR A 267 37.14 11.91 -25.19
#